data_AF-A0A1H2VCC4-F1
#
_entry.id   AF-A0A1H2VCC4-F1
#
_cell.length_a   1.000
_cell.length_b   1.000
_cell.length_c   1.000
_cell.angle_alpha   90.00
_cell.angle_beta   90.00
_cell.angle_gamma   90.00
#
_symmetry.space_group_name_H-M   'P 1'
#
loop_
_entity.id
_entity.type
_entity.pdbx_description
1 polymer ?
#
loop_
_entity_poly.entity_id
_entity_poly.type
_entity_poly.pdbx_seq_one_letter_code
_entity_poly.pdbx_strand_id
1 'polypeptide(L)'
;MSSDYLNFINTAMSVAGRSHLPIYSCKYSKRKYTQHQLLTLVLIKEYTSKDYRNVVELVDLMEGDFIIIEDFNADGSYFDEDSTSDIDEYTWVIDDSIDTTTKNTDYTYDRIVLTDSADFTGEAGVFRYDLEYDLDEELTTDVSDHYPVYTEFKVEEDVE
;
A
#
# COMPACT_ATOMS: atom_id res chain seq x y z
N MET A 1 9.17 6.37 15.54
CA MET A 1 9.92 5.99 14.32
C MET A 1 10.92 7.10 13.94
N SER A 2 12.17 6.75 13.56
CA SER A 2 13.20 7.74 13.19
C SER A 2 12.90 8.39 11.83
N SER A 3 13.17 9.69 11.70
CA SER A 3 13.13 10.47 10.45
C SER A 3 13.91 9.82 9.29
N ASP A 4 14.91 9.00 9.60
CA ASP A 4 15.77 8.35 8.61
C ASP A 4 15.07 7.19 7.88
N TYR A 5 14.16 6.49 8.55
CA TYR A 5 13.41 5.39 7.97
C TYR A 5 12.40 5.89 6.92
N LEU A 6 11.65 6.94 7.25
CA LEU A 6 10.75 7.61 6.31
C LEU A 6 11.52 8.17 5.10
N ASN A 7 12.71 8.73 5.32
CA ASN A 7 13.58 9.19 4.23
C ASN A 7 14.06 8.04 3.34
N PHE A 8 14.40 6.88 3.92
CA PHE A 8 14.82 5.71 3.15
C PHE A 8 13.68 5.19 2.27
N ILE A 9 12.47 5.00 2.81
CA ILE A 9 11.32 4.49 2.05
C ILE A 9 10.95 5.45 0.92
N ASN A 10 10.84 6.76 1.20
CA ASN A 10 10.55 7.76 0.17
C ASN A 10 11.62 7.79 -0.93
N THR A 11 12.89 7.63 -0.56
CA THR A 11 14.00 7.58 -1.52
C THR A 11 13.97 6.29 -2.35
N ALA A 12 13.74 5.15 -1.70
CA ALA A 12 13.67 3.84 -2.34
C ALA A 12 12.51 3.78 -3.35
N MET A 13 11.32 4.26 -2.97
CA MET A 13 10.16 4.38 -3.87
C MET A 13 10.42 5.37 -5.00
N SER A 14 11.00 6.54 -4.71
CA SER A 14 11.37 7.50 -5.74
C SER A 14 12.40 6.94 -6.73
N VAL A 15 13.35 6.13 -6.27
CA VAL A 15 14.34 5.47 -7.14
C VAL A 15 13.65 4.39 -7.95
N ALA A 16 12.81 3.56 -7.33
CA ALA A 16 12.08 2.49 -7.99
C ALA A 16 11.14 3.03 -9.09
N GLY A 17 10.29 4.01 -8.76
CA GLY A 17 9.34 4.62 -9.70
C GLY A 17 9.98 5.47 -10.81
N ARG A 18 11.17 6.06 -10.57
CA ARG A 18 11.94 6.76 -11.62
C ARG A 18 12.90 5.87 -12.38
N SER A 19 13.14 4.66 -11.89
CA SER A 19 14.00 3.72 -12.58
C SER A 19 13.29 3.33 -13.86
N HIS A 20 13.75 3.84 -15.00
CA HIS A 20 13.40 3.30 -16.32
C HIS A 20 14.04 1.91 -16.51
N LEU A 21 14.15 1.13 -15.43
CA LEU A 21 14.63 -0.23 -15.47
C LEU A 21 13.63 -1.00 -16.32
N PRO A 22 14.07 -1.56 -17.46
CA PRO A 22 13.17 -2.33 -18.29
C PRO A 22 12.67 -3.50 -17.46
N ILE A 23 11.35 -3.71 -17.49
CA ILE A 23 10.70 -4.86 -16.87
C ILE A 23 11.39 -6.11 -17.38
N TYR A 24 12.21 -6.71 -16.52
CA TYR A 24 12.91 -7.94 -16.85
C TYR A 24 11.87 -9.05 -16.94
N SER A 25 11.47 -9.37 -18.17
CA SER A 25 10.56 -10.47 -18.45
C SER A 25 11.31 -11.60 -19.17
N CYS A 26 11.19 -12.80 -18.62
CA CYS A 26 11.77 -14.02 -19.14
C CYS A 26 10.67 -15.09 -19.15
N LYS A 27 10.61 -15.94 -20.19
CA LYS A 27 9.60 -17.04 -20.26
C LYS A 27 9.71 -18.07 -19.12
N TYR A 28 10.83 -18.05 -18.40
CA TYR A 28 11.10 -18.90 -17.24
C TYR A 28 10.92 -18.16 -15.91
N SER A 29 10.66 -16.85 -15.92
CA SER A 29 10.35 -16.11 -14.70
C SER A 29 9.00 -16.58 -14.20
N LYS A 30 8.94 -16.96 -12.92
CA LYS A 30 7.68 -17.28 -12.24
C LYS A 30 6.74 -16.07 -12.13
N ARG A 31 7.23 -14.85 -12.43
CA ARG A 31 6.50 -13.57 -12.32
C ARG A 31 5.79 -13.37 -10.96
N LYS A 32 6.31 -14.03 -9.92
CA LYS A 32 5.71 -14.04 -8.59
C LYS A 32 5.83 -12.68 -7.87
N TYR A 33 6.86 -11.90 -8.21
CA TYR A 33 7.09 -10.57 -7.65
C TYR A 33 7.36 -9.58 -8.78
N THR A 34 6.89 -8.35 -8.61
CA THR A 34 7.18 -7.24 -9.53
C THR A 34 8.65 -6.83 -9.42
N GLN A 35 9.19 -6.19 -10.47
CA GLN A 35 10.57 -5.71 -10.45
C GLN A 35 10.80 -4.67 -9.33
N HIS A 36 9.78 -3.87 -9.03
CA HIS A 36 9.79 -2.90 -7.94
C HIS A 36 9.86 -3.59 -6.57
N GLN A 37 9.06 -4.63 -6.34
CA GLN A 37 9.14 -5.44 -5.11
C GLN A 37 10.53 -6.05 -4.91
N LEU A 38 11.14 -6.58 -5.97
CA LEU A 38 12.50 -7.12 -5.90
C LEU A 38 13.55 -6.03 -5.63
N LEU A 39 13.40 -4.84 -6.22
CA LEU A 39 14.28 -3.71 -5.98
C LEU A 39 14.18 -3.22 -4.52
N THR A 40 12.97 -3.15 -3.96
CA THR A 40 12.75 -2.79 -2.55
C THR A 40 13.48 -3.75 -1.61
N LEU A 41 13.38 -5.06 -1.84
CA LEU A 41 14.12 -6.06 -1.04
C LEU A 41 15.64 -5.90 -1.15
N VAL A 42 16.15 -5.58 -2.34
CA VAL A 42 17.59 -5.30 -2.55
C VAL A 42 18.00 -4.02 -1.82
N LEU A 43 17.19 -2.96 -1.88
CA LEU A 43 17.48 -1.71 -1.18
C LEU A 43 17.47 -1.90 0.34
N ILE A 44 16.52 -2.67 0.89
CA ILE A 44 16.48 -3.03 2.32
C ILE A 44 17.74 -3.81 2.70
N LYS A 45 18.14 -4.78 1.89
CA LYS A 45 19.39 -5.54 2.09
C LYS A 45 20.61 -4.62 2.15
N GLU A 46 20.77 -3.75 1.17
CA GLU A 46 21.93 -2.82 1.11
C GLU A 46 21.90 -1.80 2.24
N TYR A 47 20.75 -1.21 2.54
CA TYR A 47 20.58 -0.23 3.62
C TYR A 47 20.89 -0.82 5.00
N THR A 48 20.41 -2.02 5.26
CA THR A 48 20.68 -2.73 6.53
C THR A 48 22.07 -3.35 6.57
N SER A 49 22.83 -3.33 5.45
CA SER A 49 24.12 -4.03 5.31
C SER A 49 24.06 -5.51 5.69
N LYS A 50 22.89 -6.13 5.59
CA LYS A 50 22.65 -7.54 5.93
C LYS A 50 22.84 -8.40 4.69
N ASP A 51 23.26 -9.65 4.88
CA ASP A 51 23.15 -10.65 3.84
C ASP A 51 21.70 -11.16 3.72
N TYR A 52 21.41 -11.89 2.64
CA TYR A 52 20.06 -12.37 2.36
C TYR A 52 19.42 -13.18 3.50
N ARG A 53 20.18 -14.01 4.25
CA ARG A 53 19.59 -14.76 5.37
C ARG A 53 19.17 -13.83 6.48
N ASN A 54 20.03 -12.88 6.83
CA ASN A 54 19.76 -11.90 7.86
C ASN A 54 18.64 -10.91 7.47
N VAL A 55 18.41 -10.65 6.18
CA VAL A 55 17.24 -9.89 5.71
C VAL A 55 15.97 -10.72 5.85
N VAL A 56 16.01 -12.01 5.49
CA VAL A 56 14.86 -12.91 5.69
C VAL A 56 14.53 -13.01 7.18
N GLU A 57 15.53 -13.27 8.03
CA GLU A 57 15.35 -13.28 9.48
C GLU A 57 14.86 -11.94 10.00
N LEU A 58 15.32 -10.80 9.46
CA LEU A 58 14.80 -9.49 9.85
C LEU A 58 13.32 -9.34 9.51
N VAL A 59 12.91 -9.73 8.31
CA VAL A 59 11.51 -9.67 7.87
C VAL A 59 10.65 -10.64 8.69
N ASP A 60 11.21 -11.80 9.07
CA ASP A 60 10.57 -12.81 9.91
C ASP A 60 10.48 -12.38 11.39
N LEU A 61 11.39 -11.49 11.83
CA LEU A 61 11.44 -10.90 13.17
C LEU A 61 10.66 -9.59 13.29
N MET A 62 10.29 -8.96 12.17
CA MET A 62 9.29 -7.90 12.20
C MET A 62 8.02 -8.57 12.70
N GLU A 63 7.48 -8.11 13.84
CA GLU A 63 6.22 -8.62 14.36
C GLU A 63 5.22 -8.63 13.22
N GLY A 64 4.49 -9.74 13.07
CA GLY A 64 3.66 -10.03 11.89
C GLY A 64 2.46 -9.10 11.69
N ASP A 65 2.50 -7.91 12.27
CA ASP A 65 1.58 -6.81 12.09
C ASP A 65 2.12 -5.83 11.04
N PHE A 66 1.61 -5.98 9.83
CA PHE A 66 1.90 -5.15 8.68
C PHE A 66 0.62 -4.47 8.22
N ILE A 67 0.75 -3.17 7.99
CA ILE A 67 -0.22 -2.36 7.28
C ILE A 67 0.28 -2.18 5.86
N ILE A 68 -0.50 -2.63 4.88
CA ILE A 68 -0.22 -2.45 3.46
C ILE A 68 -1.18 -1.38 2.94
N ILE A 69 -0.66 -0.28 2.42
CA ILE A 69 -1.44 0.85 1.91
C ILE A 69 -0.91 1.26 0.54
N GLU A 70 -1.69 1.10 -0.52
CA GLU A 70 -1.33 1.53 -1.88
C GLU A 70 -2.58 1.66 -2.77
N ASP A 71 -2.42 2.31 -3.93
CA ASP A 71 -3.29 2.14 -5.09
C ASP A 71 -3.06 0.75 -5.70
N PHE A 72 -3.94 -0.19 -5.38
CA PHE A 72 -3.88 -1.55 -5.90
C PHE A 72 -4.51 -1.67 -7.29
N ASN A 73 -5.24 -0.66 -7.75
CA ASN A 73 -6.20 -0.79 -8.86
C ASN A 73 -7.14 -2.01 -8.65
N ALA A 74 -7.60 -2.20 -7.41
CA ALA A 74 -8.31 -3.40 -6.96
C ALA A 74 -9.82 -3.38 -7.26
N ASP A 75 -10.23 -2.83 -8.40
CA ASP A 75 -11.62 -2.81 -8.85
C ASP A 75 -11.72 -2.56 -10.38
N GLY A 76 -12.92 -2.43 -10.90
CA GLY A 76 -13.25 -2.07 -12.26
C GLY A 76 -12.81 -3.13 -13.26
N SER A 77 -12.17 -2.70 -14.34
CA SER A 77 -11.67 -3.64 -15.35
C SER A 77 -10.32 -4.26 -14.99
N TYR A 78 -9.69 -3.80 -13.91
CA TYR A 78 -8.33 -4.19 -13.53
C TYR A 78 -8.30 -5.41 -12.62
N PHE A 79 -9.29 -5.50 -11.72
CA PHE A 79 -9.41 -6.57 -10.75
C PHE A 79 -10.89 -6.91 -10.53
N ASP A 80 -11.17 -8.20 -10.38
CA ASP A 80 -12.51 -8.73 -10.09
C ASP A 80 -12.61 -8.93 -8.57
N GLU A 81 -13.04 -7.89 -7.86
CA GLU A 81 -13.12 -7.87 -6.39
C GLU A 81 -14.18 -8.81 -5.81
N ASP A 82 -15.16 -9.23 -6.63
CA ASP A 82 -16.13 -10.26 -6.28
C ASP A 82 -15.55 -11.70 -6.31
N SER A 83 -14.29 -11.86 -6.72
CA SER A 83 -13.62 -13.15 -6.85
C SER A 83 -12.62 -13.43 -5.72
N THR A 84 -12.28 -14.70 -5.51
CA THR A 84 -11.32 -15.08 -4.46
C THR A 84 -9.88 -14.73 -4.83
N SER A 85 -9.12 -14.18 -3.87
CA SER A 85 -7.71 -13.84 -3.99
C SER A 85 -6.84 -14.61 -2.97
N ASP A 86 -5.54 -14.72 -3.27
CA ASP A 86 -4.55 -15.32 -2.36
C ASP A 86 -4.36 -14.51 -1.05
N ILE A 87 -4.93 -13.31 -0.98
CA ILE A 87 -4.81 -12.36 0.13
C ILE A 87 -6.15 -12.07 0.83
N ASP A 88 -7.18 -12.89 0.59
CA ASP A 88 -8.49 -12.82 1.27
C ASP A 88 -8.41 -13.15 2.76
N GLU A 89 -7.31 -13.78 3.21
CA GLU A 89 -7.08 -14.11 4.61
C GLU A 89 -6.80 -12.87 5.48
N TYR A 90 -6.44 -11.75 4.86
CA TYR A 90 -6.12 -10.50 5.55
C TYR A 90 -7.34 -9.60 5.69
N THR A 91 -7.24 -8.61 6.56
CA THR A 91 -8.34 -7.67 6.81
C THR A 91 -8.25 -6.50 5.83
N TRP A 92 -9.19 -6.40 4.90
CA TRP A 92 -9.34 -5.26 3.99
C TRP A 92 -10.20 -4.20 4.68
N VAL A 93 -9.60 -3.10 5.13
CA VAL A 93 -10.36 -2.05 5.86
C VAL A 93 -10.98 -1.01 4.94
N ILE A 94 -10.41 -0.82 3.75
CA ILE A 94 -11.10 -0.15 2.65
C ILE A 94 -11.78 -1.24 1.83
N ASP A 95 -13.05 -1.45 2.13
CA ASP A 95 -13.88 -2.45 1.47
C ASP A 95 -14.40 -1.96 0.11
N ASP A 96 -14.92 -2.90 -0.67
CA ASP A 96 -15.38 -2.72 -2.05
C ASP A 96 -16.52 -1.70 -2.21
N SER A 97 -17.12 -1.24 -1.10
CA SER A 97 -18.20 -0.24 -1.15
C SER A 97 -17.71 1.22 -1.11
N ILE A 98 -16.40 1.44 -1.04
CA ILE A 98 -15.80 2.76 -0.86
C ILE A 98 -15.16 3.24 -2.17
N ASP A 99 -15.83 4.17 -2.86
CA ASP A 99 -15.22 4.86 -3.99
C ASP A 99 -14.03 5.73 -3.55
N THR A 100 -12.86 5.37 -4.08
CA THR A 100 -11.57 6.02 -3.79
C THR A 100 -11.16 7.03 -4.85
N THR A 101 -11.97 7.24 -5.88
CA THR A 101 -11.62 8.08 -7.03
C THR A 101 -12.35 9.43 -7.00
N THR A 102 -11.75 10.47 -7.58
CA THR A 102 -12.31 11.84 -7.52
C THR A 102 -13.25 12.19 -8.66
N LYS A 103 -13.40 11.28 -9.63
CA LYS A 103 -14.31 11.43 -10.77
C LYS A 103 -15.67 10.82 -10.43
N ASN A 104 -16.63 10.99 -11.34
CA ASN A 104 -17.92 10.31 -11.25
C ASN A 104 -17.78 8.83 -11.63
N THR A 105 -17.18 8.07 -10.72
CA THR A 105 -16.88 6.64 -10.80
C THR A 105 -17.38 5.95 -9.52
N ASP A 106 -17.15 4.65 -9.41
CA ASP A 106 -17.47 3.84 -8.23
C ASP A 106 -16.38 2.77 -8.18
N TYR A 107 -15.15 3.19 -7.85
CA TYR A 107 -13.97 2.35 -7.93
C TYR A 107 -13.15 2.34 -6.64
N THR A 108 -12.93 1.14 -6.11
CA THR A 108 -12.14 0.89 -4.89
C THR A 108 -10.70 0.52 -5.23
N TYR A 109 -9.95 1.46 -5.82
CA TYR A 109 -8.56 1.26 -6.24
C TYR A 109 -7.56 1.31 -5.08
N ASP A 110 -7.68 2.31 -4.21
CA ASP A 110 -6.82 2.48 -3.05
C ASP A 110 -7.26 1.57 -1.91
N ARG A 111 -6.32 0.79 -1.35
CA ARG A 111 -6.63 -0.20 -0.32
C ARG A 111 -5.74 -0.01 0.89
N ILE A 112 -6.32 -0.28 2.06
CA ILE A 112 -5.56 -0.53 3.29
C ILE A 112 -5.87 -1.96 3.71
N VAL A 113 -4.83 -2.78 3.83
CA VAL A 113 -4.91 -4.21 4.18
C VAL A 113 -4.03 -4.47 5.40
N LEU A 114 -4.59 -5.15 6.39
CA LEU A 114 -3.94 -5.45 7.66
C LEU A 114 -3.68 -6.96 7.79
N THR A 115 -2.46 -7.33 8.17
CA THR A 115 -2.14 -8.72 8.51
C THR A 115 -2.57 -9.09 9.94
N ASP A 116 -2.64 -8.11 10.84
CA ASP A 116 -3.29 -8.19 12.14
C ASP A 116 -4.24 -6.99 12.30
N SER A 117 -5.44 -7.22 12.82
CA SER A 117 -6.47 -6.18 13.00
C SER A 117 -6.85 -5.97 14.47
N ALA A 118 -6.03 -6.47 15.41
CA ALA A 118 -6.25 -6.33 16.85
C ALA A 118 -6.49 -4.86 17.28
N ASP A 119 -5.71 -3.93 16.72
CA ASP A 119 -5.79 -2.50 17.06
C ASP A 119 -6.71 -1.68 16.16
N PHE A 120 -7.28 -2.29 15.11
CA PHE A 120 -8.21 -1.59 14.23
C PHE A 120 -9.49 -1.22 14.97
N THR A 121 -9.90 0.06 14.90
CA THR A 121 -11.10 0.53 15.61
C THR A 121 -12.40 0.15 14.90
N GLY A 122 -12.33 -0.19 13.62
CA GLY A 122 -13.48 -0.31 12.72
C GLY A 122 -13.74 0.94 11.89
N GLU A 123 -13.07 2.06 12.18
CA GLU A 123 -13.25 3.33 11.47
C GLU A 123 -12.23 3.46 10.33
N ALA A 124 -12.73 3.53 9.09
CA ALA A 124 -11.94 3.74 7.89
C ALA A 124 -12.77 4.47 6.83
N GLY A 125 -12.10 5.06 5.83
CA GLY A 125 -12.79 5.69 4.73
C GLY A 125 -11.88 6.52 3.84
N VAL A 126 -12.48 7.45 3.10
CA VAL A 126 -11.79 8.38 2.23
C VAL A 126 -11.90 9.81 2.76
N PHE A 127 -10.81 10.55 2.68
CA PHE A 127 -10.82 11.98 2.96
C PHE A 127 -11.33 12.75 1.74
N ARG A 128 -12.64 13.05 1.77
CA ARG A 128 -13.36 13.83 0.75
C ARG A 128 -13.00 15.31 0.81
N TYR A 129 -11.80 15.64 0.34
CA TYR A 129 -11.28 17.00 0.32
C TYR A 129 -12.08 17.93 -0.61
N ASP A 130 -12.81 17.38 -1.57
CA ASP A 130 -13.79 18.10 -2.38
C ASP A 130 -14.92 18.66 -1.52
N LEU A 131 -15.45 17.86 -0.59
CA LEU A 131 -16.51 18.26 0.32
C LEU A 131 -16.00 19.18 1.43
N GLU A 132 -14.83 18.89 1.99
CA GLU A 132 -14.23 19.69 3.07
C GLU A 132 -13.89 21.11 2.60
N TYR A 133 -13.42 21.25 1.36
CA TYR A 133 -12.98 22.53 0.81
C TYR A 133 -13.95 23.15 -0.22
N ASP A 134 -15.13 22.55 -0.42
CA ASP A 134 -16.16 23.00 -1.37
C ASP A 134 -15.61 23.20 -2.79
N LEU A 135 -14.92 22.17 -3.30
CA LEU A 135 -14.32 22.17 -4.64
C LEU A 135 -15.29 21.59 -5.67
N ASP A 136 -15.22 22.11 -6.90
CA ASP A 136 -15.84 21.46 -8.04
C ASP A 136 -14.96 20.30 -8.55
N GLU A 137 -15.51 19.49 -9.46
CA GLU A 137 -14.81 18.32 -10.03
C GLU A 137 -13.50 18.72 -10.75
N GLU A 138 -13.47 19.89 -11.41
CA GLU A 138 -12.29 20.37 -12.12
C GLU A 138 -11.15 20.66 -11.15
N LEU A 139 -11.41 21.42 -10.09
CA LEU A 139 -10.41 21.70 -9.05
C LEU A 139 -10.04 20.46 -8.25
N THR A 140 -10.99 19.57 -8.00
CA THR A 140 -10.74 18.33 -7.26
C THR A 140 -9.77 17.43 -8.02
N THR A 141 -10.02 17.25 -9.32
CA THR A 141 -9.19 16.41 -10.19
C THR A 141 -7.84 17.05 -10.55
N ASP A 142 -7.73 18.38 -10.51
CA ASP A 142 -6.45 19.10 -10.65
C ASP A 142 -5.50 18.80 -9.47
N VAL A 143 -6.05 18.52 -8.28
CA VAL A 143 -5.26 18.04 -7.13
C VAL A 143 -4.84 16.59 -7.32
N SER A 144 -5.80 15.69 -7.57
CA SER A 144 -5.57 14.26 -7.82
C SER A 144 -6.81 13.60 -8.39
N ASP A 145 -6.64 12.50 -9.14
CA ASP A 145 -7.72 11.61 -9.55
C ASP A 145 -8.15 10.60 -8.45
N HIS A 146 -7.51 10.63 -7.27
CA HIS A 146 -7.78 9.74 -6.14
C HIS A 146 -7.95 10.52 -4.81
N TYR A 147 -8.84 10.02 -3.94
CA TYR A 147 -8.97 10.50 -2.57
C TYR A 147 -7.98 9.77 -1.64
N PRO A 148 -7.38 10.47 -0.65
CA PRO A 148 -6.61 9.79 0.38
C PRO A 148 -7.49 8.84 1.20
N VAL A 149 -7.08 7.59 1.37
CA VAL A 149 -7.69 6.63 2.28
C VAL A 149 -7.15 6.79 3.70
N TYR A 150 -7.98 6.51 4.70
CA TYR A 150 -7.60 6.55 6.12
C TYR A 150 -8.23 5.39 6.90
N THR A 151 -7.63 5.12 8.05
CA THR A 151 -8.15 4.20 9.07
C THR A 151 -7.66 4.66 10.45
N GLU A 152 -8.41 4.34 11.50
CA GLU A 152 -8.05 4.67 12.88
C GLU A 152 -7.65 3.41 13.67
N PHE A 153 -6.62 3.57 14.51
CA PHE A 153 -6.10 2.52 15.38
C PHE A 153 -6.19 2.92 16.84
N LYS A 154 -6.39 1.94 17.72
CA LYS A 154 -6.21 2.13 19.15
C LYS A 154 -4.72 2.28 19.43
N VAL A 155 -4.41 3.17 20.38
CA VAL A 155 -3.06 3.29 20.92
C VAL A 155 -3.09 2.66 22.30
N GLU A 156 -2.83 1.36 22.38
CA GLU A 156 -2.49 0.70 23.64
C GLU A 156 -0.96 0.65 23.74
N GLU A 157 -0.39 1.03 24.89
CA GLU A 157 1.03 0.76 25.14
C GLU A 157 1.16 -0.74 25.33
N ASP A 158 1.81 -1.43 24.38
CA ASP A 158 2.22 -2.81 24.60
C ASP A 158 3.13 -2.85 25.84
N VAL A 159 2.58 -3.35 26.94
CA VAL A 159 3.33 -3.51 28.18
C VAL A 159 4.21 -4.75 28.01
N GLU A 160 5.47 -4.52 27.61
CA GLU A 160 6.54 -5.55 27.61
C GLU A 160 6.67 -6.27 28.98
#